data_AF-A0A7Y0FS56-F1
#
_entry.id   AF-A0A7Y0FS56-F1
#
_cell.length_a   1.000
_cell.length_b   1.000
_cell.length_c   1.000
_cell.angle_alpha   90.00
_cell.angle_beta   90.00
_cell.angle_gamma   90.00
#
_symmetry.space_group_name_H-M   'P 1'
#
loop_
_entity.id
_entity.type
_entity.pdbx_description
1 polymer ?
#
loop_
_entity_poly.entity_id
_entity_poly.type
_entity_poly.pdbx_seq_one_letter_code
_entity_poly.pdbx_strand_id
1 'polypeptide(L)'
;MRKLFFFGVLLIITSCATEKLNLSPLSNNFYSETKGSDSDRGAKKGFDINIKENVNASEISNLISTFPKFKNNNLNEEVTSLKYSLQNYLYAIDANNLAGKNRAVKSFEKSYKKIQKLRQQLDKDDDEVLNRYLVRLKTNISVIEDSLKGN
;
A
#
# COMPACT_ATOMS: atom_id res chain seq x y z
N MET A 1 -3.07 70.35 23.37
CA MET A 1 -4.42 69.96 22.90
C MET A 1 -4.31 69.36 21.49
N ARG A 2 -5.00 68.24 21.24
CA ARG A 2 -5.32 67.60 19.94
C ARG A 2 -4.14 67.04 19.14
N LYS A 3 -3.82 65.74 19.25
CA LYS A 3 -4.38 64.56 18.53
C LYS A 3 -4.35 64.70 17.01
N LEU A 4 -3.57 63.83 16.36
CA LEU A 4 -3.97 62.97 15.23
C LEU A 4 -2.85 61.94 15.00
N PHE A 5 -3.05 60.72 15.53
CA PHE A 5 -2.22 59.56 15.21
C PHE A 5 -2.79 58.91 13.94
N PHE A 6 -2.03 58.92 12.85
CA PHE A 6 -2.36 58.14 11.66
C PHE A 6 -1.90 56.70 11.84
N PHE A 7 -2.87 55.78 11.84
CA PHE A 7 -2.67 54.34 11.73
C PHE A 7 -2.16 54.01 10.32
N GLY A 8 -0.94 53.47 10.23
CA GLY A 8 -0.38 52.89 9.01
C GLY A 8 0.01 51.44 9.27
N VAL A 9 -0.99 50.56 9.27
CA VAL A 9 -0.77 49.11 9.31
C VAL A 9 -0.27 48.69 7.92
N LEU A 10 1.04 48.43 7.81
CA LEU A 10 1.63 47.82 6.62
C LEU A 10 1.68 46.30 6.84
N LEU A 11 0.63 45.60 6.42
CA LEU A 11 0.62 44.14 6.32
C LEU A 11 1.48 43.72 5.13
N ILE A 12 2.73 43.34 5.41
CA ILE A 12 3.56 42.63 4.43
C ILE A 12 3.06 41.18 4.39
N ILE A 13 2.11 40.94 3.50
CA ILE A 13 1.71 39.59 3.09
C ILE A 13 2.90 38.91 2.42
N THR A 14 3.50 37.95 3.13
CA THR A 14 4.50 37.03 2.59
C THR A 14 3.83 36.15 1.53
N SER A 15 4.15 36.37 0.27
CA SER A 15 3.75 35.49 -0.83
C SER A 15 4.55 34.19 -0.76
N CYS A 16 4.00 33.17 -0.10
CA CYS A 16 4.40 31.79 -0.31
C CYS A 16 3.93 31.36 -1.70
N ALA A 17 4.78 31.54 -2.72
CA ALA A 17 4.63 30.83 -3.96
C ALA A 17 4.93 29.35 -3.68
N THR A 18 3.90 28.55 -3.44
CA THR A 18 4.05 27.10 -3.49
C THR A 18 4.26 26.74 -4.95
N GLU A 19 5.47 26.34 -5.30
CA GLU A 19 5.74 25.71 -6.58
C GLU A 19 4.78 24.53 -6.74
N LYS A 20 3.93 24.60 -7.76
CA LYS A 20 3.00 23.53 -8.12
C LYS A 20 3.88 22.37 -8.57
N LEU A 21 4.10 21.39 -7.69
CA LEU A 21 4.68 20.11 -8.07
C LEU A 21 3.83 19.54 -9.21
N ASN A 22 4.33 19.67 -10.45
CA ASN A 22 3.89 18.86 -11.58
C ASN A 22 4.43 17.46 -11.35
N LEU A 23 3.85 16.77 -10.37
CA LEU A 23 3.82 15.32 -10.42
C LEU A 23 2.92 15.02 -11.62
N SER A 24 3.54 14.56 -12.70
CA SER A 24 2.82 13.87 -13.79
C SER A 24 1.76 13.00 -13.14
N PRO A 25 0.50 13.01 -13.61
CA PRO A 25 -0.53 12.21 -12.98
C PRO A 25 -0.03 10.77 -12.99
N LEU A 26 0.36 10.26 -11.81
CA LEU A 26 0.41 8.84 -11.56
C LEU A 26 -1.00 8.39 -11.92
N SER A 27 -1.10 7.73 -13.06
CA SER A 27 -2.31 7.43 -13.78
C SER A 27 -3.40 6.95 -12.82
N ASN A 28 -4.35 7.84 -12.52
CA ASN A 28 -5.62 7.53 -11.84
C ASN A 28 -6.59 6.78 -12.79
N ASN A 29 -6.06 5.90 -13.64
CA ASN A 29 -6.83 5.01 -14.52
C ASN A 29 -6.62 3.54 -14.13
N PHE A 30 -6.57 3.22 -12.84
CA PHE A 30 -6.50 1.82 -12.39
C PHE A 30 -7.86 1.13 -12.25
N TYR A 31 -8.94 1.76 -12.72
CA TYR A 31 -10.22 1.11 -12.99
C TYR A 31 -10.71 1.52 -14.38
N SER A 32 -10.13 0.93 -15.43
CA SER A 32 -10.91 0.71 -16.64
C SER A 32 -11.90 -0.40 -16.33
N GLU A 33 -13.19 -0.08 -16.28
CA GLU A 33 -14.27 -1.06 -16.28
C GLU A 33 -14.14 -1.96 -17.51
N THR A 34 -13.43 -3.07 -17.40
CA THR A 34 -13.62 -4.20 -18.29
C THR A 34 -14.74 -5.06 -17.70
N LYS A 35 -15.99 -4.64 -17.95
CA LYS A 35 -17.12 -5.58 -17.93
C LYS A 35 -16.92 -6.57 -19.08
N GLY A 36 -16.17 -7.62 -18.80
CA GLY A 36 -16.00 -8.75 -19.70
C GLY A 36 -17.19 -9.69 -19.59
N SER A 37 -18.11 -9.56 -20.55
CA SER A 37 -18.93 -10.61 -21.17
C SER A 37 -19.40 -11.78 -20.30
N ASP A 38 -20.71 -11.81 -20.05
CA ASP A 38 -21.47 -13.02 -19.72
C ASP A 38 -21.18 -14.14 -20.73
N SER A 39 -20.48 -15.18 -20.30
CA SER A 39 -20.56 -16.50 -20.91
C SER A 39 -20.15 -17.56 -19.89
N ASP A 40 -21.17 -18.11 -19.24
CA ASP A 40 -21.33 -19.52 -18.88
C ASP A 40 -20.03 -20.32 -18.65
N ARG A 41 -19.54 -20.28 -17.41
CA ARG A 41 -18.62 -21.28 -16.86
C ARG A 41 -19.13 -21.69 -15.49
N GLY A 42 -19.73 -22.87 -15.43
CA GLY A 42 -20.42 -23.43 -14.27
C GLY A 42 -19.74 -23.14 -12.94
N ALA A 43 -20.55 -22.63 -12.01
CA ALA A 43 -20.35 -22.50 -10.56
C ALA A 43 -18.91 -22.75 -10.06
N LYS A 44 -17.95 -21.94 -10.49
CA LYS A 44 -16.65 -21.89 -9.84
C LYS A 44 -16.82 -21.02 -8.61
N LYS A 45 -16.69 -21.66 -7.45
CA LYS A 45 -16.59 -21.06 -6.12
C LYS A 45 -15.59 -19.89 -6.19
N GLY A 46 -16.10 -18.69 -6.41
CA GLY A 46 -15.29 -17.49 -6.49
C GLY A 46 -14.91 -17.02 -5.11
N PHE A 47 -13.95 -16.10 -5.04
CA PHE A 47 -13.71 -15.37 -3.80
C PHE A 47 -14.93 -14.50 -3.50
N ASP A 48 -15.64 -14.83 -2.43
CA ASP A 48 -16.75 -14.03 -1.91
C ASP A 48 -16.21 -12.93 -0.98
N ILE A 49 -15.30 -12.11 -1.51
CA ILE A 49 -14.71 -10.96 -0.81
C ILE A 49 -14.68 -9.78 -1.76
N ASN A 50 -15.38 -8.70 -1.38
CA ASN A 50 -15.20 -7.40 -2.01
C ASN A 50 -13.92 -6.73 -1.47
N ILE A 51 -12.84 -6.77 -2.25
CA ILE A 51 -11.54 -6.20 -1.86
C ILE A 51 -11.64 -4.69 -1.58
N LYS A 52 -12.54 -3.96 -2.26
CA LYS A 52 -12.71 -2.51 -2.08
C LYS A 52 -13.31 -2.14 -0.73
N GLU A 53 -14.09 -3.05 -0.14
CA GLU A 53 -14.76 -2.86 1.15
C GLU A 53 -14.05 -3.62 2.28
N ASN A 54 -13.06 -4.47 1.95
CA ASN A 54 -12.32 -5.24 2.93
C ASN A 54 -11.30 -4.36 3.67
N VAL A 55 -11.49 -4.24 4.99
CA VAL A 55 -10.65 -3.42 5.87
C VAL A 55 -9.18 -3.87 5.85
N ASN A 56 -8.94 -5.19 5.81
CA ASN A 56 -7.59 -5.75 5.80
C ASN A 56 -6.89 -5.50 4.45
N ALA A 57 -7.63 -5.55 3.34
CA ALA A 57 -7.10 -5.22 2.02
C ALA A 57 -6.73 -3.73 1.89
N SER A 58 -7.55 -2.86 2.47
CA SER A 58 -7.30 -1.42 2.57
C SER A 58 -6.06 -1.14 3.42
N GLU A 59 -5.93 -1.83 4.55
CA GLU A 59 -4.75 -1.76 5.42
C GLU A 59 -3.47 -2.22 4.71
N ILE A 60 -3.51 -3.32 3.94
CA ILE A 60 -2.37 -3.75 3.11
C ILE A 60 -1.99 -2.65 2.10
N SER A 61 -2.98 -2.05 1.43
CA SER A 61 -2.76 -0.96 0.46
C SER A 61 -2.09 0.26 1.11
N ASN A 62 -2.55 0.63 2.31
CA ASN A 62 -1.95 1.71 3.09
C ASN A 62 -0.52 1.37 3.51
N LEU A 63 -0.26 0.16 3.99
CA LEU A 63 1.09 -0.26 4.37
C LEU A 63 2.05 -0.28 3.18
N ILE A 64 1.59 -0.62 1.98
CA ILE A 64 2.40 -0.53 0.76
C ILE A 64 2.79 0.92 0.46
N SER A 65 1.82 1.84 0.53
CA SER A 65 2.03 3.24 0.18
C SER A 65 2.90 3.97 1.20
N THR A 66 2.78 3.66 2.49
CA THR A 66 3.52 4.32 3.57
C THR A 66 4.79 3.59 3.99
N PHE A 67 5.12 2.43 3.40
CA PHE A 67 6.29 1.66 3.82
C PHE A 67 7.57 2.51 3.74
N PRO A 68 8.35 2.62 4.83
CA PRO A 68 9.52 3.48 4.88
C PRO A 68 10.65 2.97 3.99
N LYS A 69 11.57 3.89 3.68
CA LYS A 69 12.84 3.57 3.02
C LYS A 69 13.94 3.53 4.08
N PHE A 70 14.75 2.48 4.06
CA PHE A 70 15.87 2.30 4.97
C PHE A 70 17.19 2.70 4.31
N LYS A 71 18.27 2.81 5.09
CA LYS A 71 19.61 3.05 4.53
C LYS A 71 20.14 1.88 3.70
N ASN A 72 19.71 0.66 4.01
CA ASN A 72 20.15 -0.56 3.34
C ASN A 72 19.46 -0.74 1.97
N ASN A 73 20.20 -0.61 0.88
CA ASN A 73 19.66 -0.71 -0.49
C ASN A 73 19.13 -2.11 -0.82
N ASN A 74 19.86 -3.16 -0.43
CA ASN A 74 19.43 -4.56 -0.66
C ASN A 74 18.11 -4.85 0.05
N LEU A 75 17.92 -4.29 1.25
CA LEU A 75 16.65 -4.37 1.97
C LEU A 75 15.54 -3.63 1.21
N ASN A 76 15.78 -2.42 0.70
CA ASN A 76 14.77 -1.65 -0.04
C ASN A 76 14.35 -2.35 -1.35
N GLU A 77 15.29 -3.00 -2.04
CA GLU A 77 14.98 -3.81 -3.22
C GLU A 77 14.08 -5.00 -2.87
N GLU A 78 14.35 -5.66 -1.75
CA GLU A 78 13.50 -6.76 -1.29
C GLU A 78 12.13 -6.26 -0.80
N VAL A 79 12.07 -5.11 -0.14
CA VAL A 79 10.81 -4.43 0.23
C VAL A 79 10.01 -4.09 -1.04
N THR A 80 10.67 -3.69 -2.12
CA THR A 80 10.00 -3.44 -3.41
C THR A 80 9.37 -4.73 -3.95
N SER A 81 10.10 -5.85 -3.89
CA SER A 81 9.58 -7.17 -4.27
C SER A 81 8.40 -7.62 -3.39
N LEU A 82 8.48 -7.36 -2.07
CA LEU A 82 7.39 -7.58 -1.13
C LEU A 82 6.14 -6.77 -1.53
N LYS A 83 6.28 -5.46 -1.81
CA LYS A 83 5.18 -4.59 -2.24
C LYS A 83 4.50 -5.11 -3.52
N TYR A 84 5.29 -5.49 -4.53
CA TYR A 84 4.74 -6.08 -5.75
C TYR A 84 3.97 -7.38 -5.50
N SER A 85 4.48 -8.25 -4.61
CA SER A 85 3.77 -9.49 -4.25
C SER A 85 2.41 -9.22 -3.59
N LEU A 86 2.33 -8.19 -2.74
CA LEU A 86 1.08 -7.79 -2.08
C LEU A 86 0.08 -7.16 -3.05
N GLN A 87 0.54 -6.32 -3.99
CA GLN A 87 -0.32 -5.76 -5.03
C GLN A 87 -0.90 -6.87 -5.92
N ASN A 88 -0.06 -7.83 -6.33
CA ASN A 88 -0.50 -8.99 -7.10
C ASN A 88 -1.47 -9.87 -6.31
N TYR A 89 -1.31 -9.96 -5.00
CA TYR A 89 -2.23 -10.68 -4.12
C TYR A 89 -3.63 -10.04 -4.12
N LEU A 90 -3.71 -8.74 -3.86
CA LEU A 90 -4.99 -8.01 -3.86
C LEU A 90 -5.66 -8.06 -5.24
N TYR A 91 -4.90 -7.83 -6.31
CA TYR A 91 -5.41 -7.93 -7.68
C TYR A 91 -5.94 -9.33 -8.01
N ALA A 92 -5.22 -10.38 -7.60
CA ALA A 92 -5.65 -11.73 -7.88
C ALA A 92 -6.92 -12.13 -7.12
N ILE A 93 -7.17 -11.56 -5.94
CA ILE A 93 -8.45 -11.75 -5.25
C ILE A 93 -9.58 -11.01 -5.97
N ASP A 94 -9.37 -9.74 -6.30
CA ASP A 94 -10.36 -8.92 -7.02
C ASP A 94 -10.74 -9.54 -8.39
N ALA A 95 -9.75 -10.10 -9.10
CA ALA A 95 -9.94 -10.78 -10.38
C ALA A 95 -10.38 -12.26 -10.27
N ASN A 96 -10.73 -12.74 -9.07
CA ASN A 96 -11.12 -14.13 -8.82
C ASN A 96 -10.11 -15.18 -9.35
N ASN A 97 -8.82 -14.88 -9.26
CA ASN A 97 -7.73 -15.67 -9.81
C ASN A 97 -6.97 -16.44 -8.71
N LEU A 98 -7.46 -17.64 -8.39
CA LEU A 98 -6.88 -18.50 -7.36
C LEU A 98 -5.40 -18.84 -7.59
N ALA A 99 -5.03 -19.16 -8.84
CA ALA A 99 -3.65 -19.48 -9.17
C ALA A 99 -2.73 -18.26 -9.01
N GLY A 100 -3.21 -17.07 -9.39
CA GLY A 100 -2.52 -15.80 -9.17
C GLY A 100 -2.31 -15.52 -7.70
N LYS A 101 -3.37 -15.63 -6.89
CA LYS A 101 -3.32 -15.42 -5.43
C LYS A 101 -2.30 -16.35 -4.77
N ASN A 102 -2.35 -17.65 -5.07
CA ASN A 102 -1.43 -18.63 -4.48
C ASN A 102 0.03 -18.37 -4.87
N ARG A 103 0.31 -17.90 -6.09
CA ARG A 103 1.65 -17.47 -6.48
C ARG A 103 2.08 -16.22 -5.73
N ALA A 104 1.19 -15.23 -5.61
CA ALA A 104 1.47 -13.99 -4.90
C ALA A 104 1.79 -14.23 -3.42
N VAL A 105 1.04 -15.10 -2.73
CA VAL A 105 1.33 -15.49 -1.33
C VAL A 105 2.72 -16.13 -1.21
N LYS A 106 3.08 -17.06 -2.10
CA LYS A 106 4.43 -17.67 -2.09
C LYS A 106 5.54 -16.64 -2.30
N SER A 107 5.33 -15.69 -3.22
CA SER A 107 6.29 -14.59 -3.45
C SER A 107 6.40 -13.69 -2.22
N PHE A 108 5.29 -13.35 -1.58
CA PHE A 108 5.26 -12.59 -0.33
C PHE A 108 6.07 -13.29 0.75
N GLU A 109 5.83 -14.59 0.99
CA GLU A 109 6.55 -15.36 2.02
C GLU A 109 8.06 -15.42 1.76
N LYS A 110 8.45 -15.57 0.49
CA LYS A 110 9.87 -15.58 0.08
C LYS A 110 10.52 -14.23 0.40
N SER A 111 9.89 -13.13 0.00
CA SER A 111 10.41 -11.79 0.26
C SER A 111 10.44 -11.46 1.75
N TYR A 112 9.38 -11.82 2.47
CA TYR A 112 9.30 -11.69 3.92
C TYR A 112 10.49 -12.37 4.61
N LYS A 113 10.78 -13.63 4.27
CA LYS A 113 11.91 -14.38 4.85
C LYS A 113 13.26 -13.74 4.53
N LYS A 114 13.44 -13.18 3.33
CA LYS A 114 14.68 -12.50 2.96
C LYS A 114 14.84 -11.17 3.71
N ILE A 115 13.78 -10.40 3.86
CA ILE A 115 13.76 -9.18 4.69
C ILE A 115 14.13 -9.51 6.15
N GLN A 116 13.59 -10.60 6.71
CA GLN A 116 13.93 -11.04 8.08
C GLN A 116 15.42 -11.36 8.27
N LYS A 117 16.16 -11.70 7.20
CA LYS A 117 17.62 -11.86 7.26
C LYS A 117 18.33 -10.52 7.15
N LEU A 118 17.88 -9.66 6.24
CA LEU A 118 18.51 -8.35 5.97
C LEU A 118 18.35 -7.36 7.13
N ARG A 119 17.25 -7.44 7.88
CA ARG A 119 16.97 -6.55 9.02
C ARG A 119 17.98 -6.63 10.16
N GLN A 120 18.75 -7.73 10.26
CA GLN A 120 19.81 -7.89 11.27
C GLN A 120 20.92 -6.84 11.17
N GLN A 121 20.99 -6.14 10.03
CA GLN A 121 21.97 -5.07 9.77
C GLN A 121 21.43 -3.67 10.07
N LEU A 122 20.16 -3.55 10.51
CA LEU A 122 19.56 -2.27 10.86
C LEU A 122 19.92 -1.87 12.29
N ASP A 123 19.90 -0.57 12.56
CA ASP A 123 19.81 -0.10 13.92
C ASP A 123 18.46 -0.47 14.54
N LYS A 124 18.38 -0.35 15.87
CA LYS A 124 17.23 -0.80 16.65
C LYS A 124 15.93 -0.12 16.24
N ASP A 125 15.97 1.17 15.93
CA ASP A 125 14.76 1.95 15.66
C ASP A 125 14.21 1.60 14.27
N ASP A 126 15.11 1.54 13.27
CA ASP A 126 14.76 1.08 11.92
C ASP A 126 14.24 -0.37 11.94
N ASP A 127 14.85 -1.25 12.75
CA ASP A 127 14.42 -2.64 12.91
C ASP A 127 13.02 -2.75 13.50
N GLU A 128 12.70 -1.96 14.54
CA GLU A 128 11.37 -1.95 15.16
C GLU A 128 10.31 -1.46 14.18
N VAL A 129 10.60 -0.39 13.44
CA VAL A 129 9.70 0.13 12.41
C VAL A 129 9.45 -0.94 11.35
N LEU A 130 10.49 -1.56 10.80
CA LEU A 130 10.37 -2.63 9.81
C LEU A 130 9.52 -3.79 10.36
N ASN A 131 9.79 -4.23 11.58
CA ASN A 131 9.04 -5.31 12.21
C ASN A 131 7.54 -5.04 12.26
N ARG A 132 7.17 -3.82 12.66
CA ARG A 132 5.77 -3.40 12.79
C ARG A 132 5.04 -3.51 11.46
N TYR A 133 5.66 -3.06 10.37
CA TYR A 133 5.09 -3.19 9.02
C TYR A 133 4.93 -4.66 8.62
N LEU A 134 5.98 -5.47 8.83
CA LEU A 134 5.95 -6.89 8.47
C LEU A 134 4.87 -7.68 9.23
N VAL A 135 4.75 -7.46 10.54
CA VAL A 135 3.72 -8.11 11.36
C VAL A 135 2.33 -7.72 10.90
N ARG A 136 2.05 -6.42 10.69
CA ARG A 136 0.75 -5.96 10.20
C ARG A 136 0.43 -6.57 8.84
N LEU A 137 1.37 -6.59 7.90
CA LEU A 137 1.16 -7.22 6.59
C LEU A 137 0.82 -8.71 6.71
N LYS A 138 1.61 -9.46 7.49
CA LYS A 138 1.38 -10.89 7.71
C LYS A 138 0.00 -11.15 8.31
N THR A 139 -0.37 -10.40 9.35
CA THR A 139 -1.67 -10.54 10.02
C THR A 139 -2.82 -10.28 9.06
N ASN A 140 -2.78 -9.18 8.29
CA ASN A 140 -3.86 -8.86 7.37
C ASN A 140 -4.01 -9.90 6.25
N ILE A 141 -2.91 -10.44 5.71
CA ILE A 141 -2.97 -11.55 4.75
C ILE A 141 -3.59 -12.79 5.40
N SER A 142 -3.14 -13.16 6.60
CA SER A 142 -3.69 -14.33 7.30
C SER A 142 -5.20 -14.22 7.52
N VAL A 143 -5.69 -13.06 7.94
CA VAL A 143 -7.13 -12.81 8.13
C VAL A 143 -7.90 -12.99 6.82
N ILE A 144 -7.40 -12.44 5.70
CA ILE A 144 -8.03 -12.61 4.39
C ILE A 144 -8.00 -14.09 3.98
N GLU A 145 -6.85 -14.75 4.06
CA GLU A 145 -6.71 -16.17 3.68
C GLU A 145 -7.63 -17.08 4.49
N ASP A 146 -7.82 -16.81 5.78
CA ASP A 146 -8.71 -17.62 6.63
C ASP A 146 -10.18 -17.39 6.29
N SER A 147 -10.57 -16.14 5.97
CA SER A 147 -11.92 -15.86 5.45
C SER A 147 -12.19 -16.54 4.09
N LEU A 148 -11.16 -16.72 3.26
CA LEU A 148 -11.27 -17.41 1.98
C LEU A 148 -11.38 -18.94 2.12
N LYS A 149 -10.83 -19.53 3.17
CA LYS A 149 -10.92 -20.99 3.44
C LYS A 149 -12.26 -21.40 4.06
N GLY A 150 -12.90 -20.48 4.78
CA GLY A 150 -14.17 -20.72 5.47
C GLY A 150 -15.40 -20.80 4.55
N ASN A 151 -15.25 -20.41 3.28
CA ASN A 151 -16.29 -20.49 2.26
C ASN A 151 -16.19 -21.76 1.45
#